data_AF-A0A920JP45-F1
#
_entry.id   AF-A0A920JP45-F1
#
_cell.length_a   1.000
_cell.length_b   1.000
_cell.length_c   1.000
_cell.angle_alpha   90.00
_cell.angle_beta   90.00
_cell.angle_gamma   90.00
#
_symmetry.space_group_name_H-M   'P 1'
#
loop_
_entity.id
_entity.type
_entity.pdbx_description
1 polymer ?
#
loop_
_entity_poly.entity_id
_entity_poly.type
_entity_poly.pdbx_seq_one_letter_code
_entity_poly.pdbx_strand_id
1 'polypeptide(L)' 'MLFIAAGMGGGTGTGAAPVIAQLARDAGILTVAVVSKPYEFEGVRKTQNMLKKVFPL' A
#
# COMPACT_ATOMS: atom_id res chain seq x y z
N MET A 1 1.79 -6.72 -17.01
CA MET A 1 2.61 -6.27 -15.88
C MET A 1 1.97 -5.02 -15.30
N LEU A 2 1.89 -4.90 -13.97
CA LEU A 2 1.21 -3.79 -13.28
C LEU A 2 2.15 -3.14 -12.26
N PHE A 3 2.20 -1.81 -12.26
CA PHE A 3 2.85 -1.03 -11.21
C PHE A 3 1.80 -0.30 -10.38
N ILE A 4 1.91 -0.41 -9.06
CA ILE A 4 1.03 0.28 -8.11
C ILE A 4 1.86 1.35 -7.41
N ALA A 5 1.54 2.62 -7.67
CA ALA A 5 2.13 3.75 -6.97
C ALA A 5 1.11 4.31 -5.96
N ALA A 6 1.47 4.32 -4.67
CA ALA A 6 0.57 4.84 -3.63
C ALA A 6 1.34 5.44 -2.43
N GLY A 7 0.78 6.49 -1.85
CA GLY A 7 1.19 6.98 -0.53
C GLY A 7 0.51 6.19 0.58
N MET A 8 1.29 5.67 1.54
CA MET A 8 0.76 4.91 2.66
C MET A 8 0.41 5.81 3.86
N GLY A 9 -0.33 5.24 4.81
CA GLY A 9 -0.77 5.88 6.05
C GLY A 9 -2.06 6.70 5.97
N GLY A 10 -2.56 6.96 4.77
CA GLY A 10 -3.85 7.61 4.52
C GLY A 10 -5.04 6.65 4.54
N GLY A 11 -6.06 6.94 3.73
CA GLY A 11 -7.26 6.10 3.57
C GLY A 11 -7.18 5.22 2.33
N THR A 12 -7.53 5.77 1.17
CA THR A 12 -7.70 5.01 -0.08
C THR A 12 -6.43 4.32 -0.54
N GLY A 13 -5.29 5.01 -0.63
CA GLY A 13 -4.03 4.38 -1.06
C GLY A 13 -3.61 3.21 -0.15
N THR A 14 -3.77 3.38 1.16
CA THR A 14 -3.40 2.34 2.15
C THR A 14 -4.36 1.15 2.18
N GLY A 15 -5.65 1.40 1.93
CA GLY A 15 -6.68 0.36 1.92
C GLY A 15 -6.84 -0.35 0.58
N ALA A 16 -6.75 0.38 -0.54
CA ALA A 16 -7.04 -0.14 -1.87
C ALA A 16 -5.82 -0.76 -2.56
N ALA A 17 -4.61 -0.22 -2.37
CA ALA A 17 -3.39 -0.78 -2.96
C ALA A 17 -3.19 -2.28 -2.68
N PRO A 18 -3.33 -2.80 -1.43
CA PRO A 18 -3.25 -4.23 -1.16
C PRO A 18 -4.31 -5.05 -1.91
N VAL A 19 -5.54 -4.54 -2.01
CA VAL A 19 -6.64 -5.24 -2.68
C VAL A 19 -6.38 -5.33 -4.19
N ILE A 20 -5.95 -4.24 -4.80
CA ILE A 20 -5.60 -4.21 -6.23
C ILE A 20 -4.39 -5.11 -6.50
N ALA A 21 -3.38 -5.12 -5.62
CA ALA A 21 -2.22 -5.98 -5.75
C ALA A 21 -2.59 -7.46 -5.71
N GLN A 22 -3.49 -7.84 -4.79
CA GLN A 22 -3.98 -9.21 -4.69
C GLN A 22 -4.75 -9.61 -5.95
N LEU A 23 -5.70 -8.79 -6.39
CA LEU A 23 -6.48 -9.06 -7.61
C LEU A 23 -5.59 -9.21 -8.85
N ALA A 24 -4.57 -8.37 -8.99
CA ALA A 24 -3.63 -8.44 -10.10
C ALA A 24 -2.76 -9.70 -10.04
N ARG A 25 -2.33 -10.12 -8.83
CA ARG A 25 -1.64 -11.39 -8.61
C ARG A 25 -2.51 -12.59 -8.98
N ASP A 26 -3.77 -12.60 -8.56
CA ASP A 26 -4.74 -13.66 -8.84
C ASP A 26 -5.03 -13.77 -10.35
N ALA A 27 -4.97 -12.64 -11.07
CA ALA A 27 -5.07 -12.58 -12.53
C ALA A 27 -3.77 -12.98 -13.27
N GLY A 28 -2.72 -13.43 -12.57
CA GLY A 28 -1.45 -13.84 -13.17
C GLY A 28 -0.58 -12.67 -13.65
N ILE A 29 -0.85 -11.44 -13.20
CA ILE A 29 -0.10 -10.25 -13.62
C ILE A 29 1.09 -10.07 -12.69
N LEU A 30 2.31 -10.04 -13.27
CA LEU A 30 3.49 -9.58 -12.54
C LEU A 30 3.23 -8.16 -12.01
N THR A 31 3.14 -8.04 -10.69
CA THR A 31 2.70 -6.82 -10.01
C THR A 31 3.78 -6.33 -9.06
N VAL A 32 4.17 -5.07 -9.21
CA VAL A 32 5.18 -4.40 -8.37
C VAL A 32 4.53 -3.18 -7.73
N ALA A 33 4.59 -3.07 -6.40
CA ALA A 33 4.09 -1.92 -5.67
C ALA A 33 5.26 -1.03 -5.20
N VAL A 34 5.23 0.25 -5.56
CA VAL A 34 6.17 1.28 -5.11
C VAL A 34 5.40 2.25 -4.25
N VAL A 35 5.66 2.22 -2.94
CA VAL A 35 4.87 2.98 -1.97
C VAL A 35 5.74 3.83 -1.06
N SER A 36 5.22 4.99 -0.66
CA SER A 36 5.93 5.88 0.27
C SER A 36 5.52 5.64 1.73
N LYS A 37 6.48 5.81 2.65
CA LYS A 37 6.24 5.85 4.09
C LYS A 37 5.84 7.27 4.50
N PRO A 38 4.87 7.45 5.41
CA PRO A 38 4.59 8.74 6.03
C PRO A 38 5.83 9.33 6.69
N TYR A 39 5.99 10.65 6.63
CA TYR A 39 6.97 11.34 7.45
C TYR A 39 6.61 11.29 8.93
N GLU A 40 7.60 11.42 9.81
CA GLU A 40 7.39 11.38 11.27
C GLU A 40 6.45 12.49 11.77
N PHE A 41 6.52 13.68 11.15
CA PHE A 41 5.69 14.83 11.50
C PHE A 41 4.22 14.70 11.06
N GLU A 42 3.87 13.73 10.20
CA GLU A 42 2.47 13.52 9.79
C GLU A 42 1.63 12.80 10.85
N GLY A 43 2.27 12.38 11.95
CA GLY A 43 1.63 11.80 13.12
C GLY A 43 1.67 10.28 13.15
N VAL A 44 1.79 9.74 14.37
CA VAL A 44 1.96 8.30 14.65
C VAL A 44 0.84 7.45 14.04
N ARG A 45 -0.38 7.99 13.96
CA ARG A 45 -1.54 7.30 13.37
C ARG A 45 -1.31 6.92 11.91
N LYS A 46 -0.69 7.78 11.09
CA LYS A 46 -0.42 7.47 9.69
C LYS A 46 0.58 6.32 9.57
N THR A 47 1.66 6.37 10.34
CA THR A 47 2.65 5.29 10.38
C THR A 47 1.99 3.97 10.80
N GLN A 48 1.19 3.97 11.87
CA GLN A 48 0.46 2.78 12.30
C GLN A 48 -0.50 2.23 11.22
N ASN A 49 -1.23 3.12 10.53
CA ASN A 49 -2.12 2.72 9.43
C ASN A 49 -1.35 2.04 8.30
N MET A 50 -0.18 2.55 7.93
CA MET A 50 0.70 1.91 6.95
C MET A 50 1.17 0.53 7.43
N LEU A 51 1.70 0.44 8.65
CA LEU A 51 2.30 -0.80 9.17
C LEU A 51 1.29 -1.96 9.16
N LYS A 52 0.02 -1.69 9.47
CA LYS A 52 -1.06 -2.68 9.46
C LYS A 52 -1.37 -3.27 8.08
N LYS A 53 -0.92 -2.65 6.98
CA LYS A 53 -1.31 -3.03 5.61
C LYS A 53 -0.14 -3.46 4.73
N VAL A 54 1.07 -2.95 4.97
CA VAL A 54 2.25 -3.34 4.17
C VAL A 54 2.86 -4.67 4.64
N PHE A 55 2.94 -4.90 5.95
CA PHE A 55 3.57 -6.10 6.51
C PHE A 55 2.76 -7.40 6.40
N PRO A 56 1.42 -7.39 6.28
CA PRO A 56 0.66 -8.60 6.02
C PRO A 56 0.42 -8.92 4.51
N LEU A 57 1.01 -8.15 3.59
CA LEU A 57 1.04 -8.45 2.15
C LEU A 57 2.27 -9.30 1.78
#